data_AF-A0A849EV33-F1
#
_entry.id   AF-A0A849EV33-F1
#
_cell.length_a   1.000
_cell.length_b   1.000
_cell.length_c   1.000
_cell.angle_alpha   90.00
_cell.angle_beta   90.00
_cell.angle_gamma   90.00
#
_symmetry.space_group_name_H-M   'P 1'
#
loop_
_entity.id
_entity.type
_entity.pdbx_description
1 polymer ?
#
loop_
_entity_poly.entity_id
_entity_poly.type
_entity_poly.pdbx_seq_one_letter_code
_entity_poly.pdbx_strand_id
1 'polypeptide(L)' 'EDDVIIYAGTTILGGDTVIGARSVIGGNVWLTESVPADTTVMTEHPRLIYKSTGQYAQGERHEHTHDR' A
#
# COMPACT_ATOMS: atom_id res chain seq x y z
N GLU A 1 8.36 -9.00 -21.73
CA GLU A 1 8.57 -8.25 -22.99
C GLU A 1 9.47 -7.04 -22.71
N ASP A 2 9.70 -6.18 -23.71
CA ASP A 2 10.62 -5.04 -23.63
C ASP A 2 9.99 -3.85 -22.89
N ASP A 3 10.83 -3.04 -22.23
CA ASP A 3 10.45 -1.79 -21.54
C ASP A 3 9.34 -1.95 -20.49
N VAL A 4 9.20 -3.14 -19.89
CA VAL A 4 8.24 -3.39 -18.81
C VAL A 4 8.78 -2.83 -17.49
N ILE A 5 7.95 -2.05 -16.80
CA ILE A 5 8.27 -1.50 -15.46
C ILE A 5 7.41 -2.24 -14.42
N ILE A 6 8.05 -2.84 -13.42
CA ILE A 6 7.36 -3.51 -12.31
C ILE A 6 7.86 -2.90 -11.01
N TYR A 7 6.94 -2.29 -10.26
CA TYR A 7 7.24 -1.73 -8.95
C TYR A 7 7.31 -2.81 -7.85
N ALA A 8 7.93 -2.44 -6.72
CA ALA A 8 8.18 -3.35 -5.62
C ALA A 8 6.91 -3.91 -4.97
N GLY A 9 7.01 -5.12 -4.42
CA GLY A 9 5.91 -5.79 -3.72
C GLY A 9 4.84 -6.39 -4.62
N THR A 10 5.04 -6.36 -5.93
CA THR A 10 4.15 -6.99 -6.91
C THR A 10 4.36 -8.49 -6.97
N THR A 11 3.26 -9.24 -7.03
CA THR A 11 3.22 -10.69 -7.20
C THR A 11 2.54 -11.04 -8.51
N ILE A 12 3.25 -11.77 -9.38
CA ILE A 12 2.74 -12.25 -10.66
C ILE A 12 2.74 -13.78 -10.63
N LEU A 13 1.58 -14.38 -10.87
CA LEU A 13 1.38 -15.83 -10.85
C LEU A 13 0.82 -16.31 -12.20
N GLY A 14 1.13 -17.57 -12.54
CA GLY A 14 0.70 -18.23 -13.77
C GLY A 14 1.89 -18.55 -14.69
N GLY A 15 2.03 -19.82 -15.06
CA GLY A 15 3.18 -20.32 -15.84
C GLY A 15 3.30 -19.72 -17.25
N ASP A 16 2.16 -19.26 -17.80
CA ASP A 16 2.06 -18.67 -19.14
C ASP A 16 1.69 -17.16 -19.09
N THR A 17 1.75 -16.52 -17.92
CA THR A 17 1.40 -15.11 -17.77
C THR A 17 2.43 -14.22 -18.47
N VAL A 18 1.97 -13.38 -19.40
CA VAL A 18 2.80 -12.43 -20.15
C VAL A 18 2.42 -11.00 -19.81
N ILE A 19 3.45 -10.18 -19.54
CA ILE A 19 3.31 -8.73 -19.39
C ILE A 19 3.79 -8.08 -20.68
N GLY A 20 2.85 -7.46 -21.39
CA GLY A 20 3.07 -6.78 -22.67
C GLY A 20 4.10 -5.67 -22.60
N ALA A 21 4.76 -5.38 -23.72
CA ALA A 21 5.80 -4.38 -23.82
C ALA A 21 5.32 -2.98 -23.40
N ARG A 22 6.22 -2.19 -22.80
CA ARG A 22 5.96 -0.82 -22.29
C ARG A 22 4.88 -0.73 -21.22
N SER A 23 4.42 -1.86 -20.68
CA SER A 23 3.44 -1.87 -19.60
C SER A 23 4.06 -1.54 -18.25
N VAL A 24 3.27 -0.93 -17.38
CA VAL A 24 3.65 -0.53 -16.03
C VAL A 24 2.78 -1.26 -15.02
N ILE A 25 3.40 -2.05 -14.15
CA ILE A 25 2.72 -2.72 -13.05
C ILE A 25 3.07 -1.98 -11.75
N GLY A 26 2.06 -1.33 -11.16
CA GLY A 26 2.14 -0.62 -9.88
C GLY A 26 2.60 -1.53 -8.74
N GLY A 27 3.01 -0.91 -7.62
CA GLY A 27 3.50 -1.66 -6.45
C GLY A 27 2.36 -2.38 -5.75
N ASN A 28 2.69 -3.47 -5.03
CA ASN A 28 1.71 -4.27 -4.30
C ASN A 28 0.56 -4.82 -5.15
N VAL A 29 0.75 -4.94 -6.46
CA VAL A 29 -0.24 -5.54 -7.36
C VAL A 29 -0.20 -7.07 -7.24
N TRP A 30 -1.38 -7.70 -7.26
CA TRP A 30 -1.53 -9.15 -7.37
C TRP A 30 -2.14 -9.49 -8.72
N LEU A 31 -1.36 -10.13 -9.59
CA LEU A 31 -1.74 -10.39 -10.98
C LEU A 31 -1.70 -11.90 -11.28
N THR A 32 -2.79 -12.42 -11.84
CA THR A 32 -2.94 -13.85 -12.21
C THR A 32 -3.28 -14.05 -13.69
N GLU A 33 -3.29 -12.97 -14.46
CA GLU A 33 -3.66 -12.96 -15.88
C GLU A 33 -2.70 -12.08 -16.68
N SER A 34 -2.60 -12.35 -17.97
CA SER A 34 -1.75 -11.60 -18.88
C SER A 34 -2.24 -10.16 -19.05
N VAL A 35 -1.28 -9.25 -19.24
CA VAL A 35 -1.53 -7.82 -19.42
C VAL A 35 -1.11 -7.45 -20.84
N PRO A 36 -1.97 -6.80 -21.64
CA PRO A 36 -1.61 -6.31 -22.96
C PRO A 36 -0.45 -5.32 -22.92
N ALA A 37 0.17 -5.04 -24.08
CA ALA A 37 1.15 -3.98 -24.20
C ALA A 37 0.54 -2.60 -23.88
N ASP A 38 1.41 -1.63 -23.57
CA ASP A 38 1.03 -0.22 -23.31
C ASP A 38 -0.02 -0.05 -22.19
N THR A 39 -0.05 -0.97 -21.23
CA THR A 39 -1.06 -1.01 -20.17
C THR A 39 -0.47 -0.61 -18.83
N THR A 40 -1.21 0.20 -18.06
CA THR A 40 -0.85 0.50 -16.67
C THR A 40 -1.82 -0.19 -15.72
N VAL A 41 -1.29 -1.08 -14.87
CA VAL A 41 -2.05 -1.79 -13.83
C VAL A 41 -1.72 -1.18 -12.48
N MET A 42 -2.73 -0.76 -11.74
CA MET A 42 -2.59 -0.18 -10.40
C MET A 42 -3.66 -0.75 -9.47
N THR A 43 -3.32 -0.87 -8.19
CA THR A 43 -4.33 -1.11 -7.15
C THR A 43 -5.20 0.14 -7.01
N GLU A 44 -6.48 -0.05 -6.68
CA GLU A 44 -7.34 1.07 -6.31
C GLU A 44 -6.74 1.87 -5.15
N HIS A 45 -7.14 3.13 -5.03
CA HIS A 45 -6.73 3.95 -3.91
C HIS A 45 -7.27 3.33 -2.61
N PRO A 46 -6.42 2.88 -1.68
CA PRO A 46 -6.89 2.11 -0.55
C PRO A 46 -7.78 2.98 0.34
N ARG A 47 -8.88 2.41 0.82
CA ARG A 47 -9.68 3.04 1.87
C ARG A 47 -8.92 2.95 3.19
N LEU A 48 -8.32 4.07 3.59
CA LEU A 48 -7.51 4.15 4.79
C LEU A 48 -8.40 4.02 6.05
N ILE A 49 -7.96 3.17 6.98
CA ILE A 49 -8.57 3.01 8.30
C ILE A 49 -7.62 3.65 9.32
N TYR A 50 -8.03 4.77 9.91
CA TYR A 50 -7.28 5.47 10.94
C TYR A 50 -7.75 5.00 12.31
N LYS A 51 -6.81 4.56 13.16
CA LYS A 51 -7.05 4.27 14.57
C LYS A 51 -6.22 5.26 15.39
N SER A 52 -6.89 6.16 16.11
CA SER A 52 -6.23 7.03 17.09
C SER A 52 -6.31 6.36 18.47
N THR A 53 -5.17 5.99 19.03
CA THR A 53 -5.06 5.60 20.44
C THR A 53 -5.00 6.89 21.25
N GLY A 54 -6.11 7.27 21.88
CA GLY A 54 -6.16 8.44 22.75
C GLY A 54 -5.22 8.30 23.93
N GLN A 55 -4.08 9.00 23.88
CA GLN A 55 -3.14 9.16 25.01
C GLN A 55 -2.70 10.62 25.23
N TYR A 56 -3.39 11.60 24.63
CA TYR A 56 -3.16 13.03 24.88
C TYR A 56 -4.29 13.71 25.67
N ALA A 57 -5.12 12.94 26.38
CA ALA A 57 -6.08 13.49 27.33
C ALA A 57 -5.97 12.72 28.65
N GLN A 58 -5.48 13.42 29.69
CA GLN A 58 -5.46 13.01 31.10
C GLN A 58 -4.25 12.18 31.55
N GLY A 59 -3.04 12.66 31.24
CA GLY A 59 -1.88 12.51 32.13
C GLY A 59 -1.80 13.71 33.08
N GLU A 60 -2.25 13.51 34.31
CA GLU A 60 -1.55 13.97 35.52
C GLU A 60 -1.15 15.46 35.62
N ARG A 61 -2.09 16.29 36.11
CA ARG A 61 -1.75 17.31 37.11
C ARG A 61 -2.39 16.92 38.44
N HIS A 62 -1.80 15.92 39.11
CA HIS A 62 -1.88 15.83 40.55
C HIS A 62 -0.68 16.58 41.11
N GLU A 63 -0.92 17.76 41.65
CA GLU A 63 -0.11 18.25 42.76
C GLU A 63 -1.08 18.53 43.91
N HIS A 64 -1.13 17.55 44.80
CA HIS A 64 -1.77 17.62 46.11
C HIS A 64 -0.64 17.85 47.12
N THR A 65 -0.91 18.61 48.18
CA THR A 65 -0.07 18.97 49.36
C THR A 65 0.58 20.36 49.27
N HIS A 66 0.62 21.19 50.32
CA HIS A 66 0.24 21.09 51.73
C HIS A 66 0.11 22.53 52.30
N ASP A 67 -0.68 22.68 53.37
CA ASP A 67 -0.51 23.69 54.45
C ASP A 67 -0.84 25.18 54.16
N ARG A 68 -2.08 25.60 54.47
CA ARG A 68 -2.48 26.58 55.54
C ARG A 68 -3.86 27.20 55.31
#